data_AF-A0A7G4RGY6-F1
#
_entry.id   AF-A0A7G4RGY6-F1
#
_cell.length_a   1.000
_cell.length_b   1.000
_cell.length_c   1.000
_cell.angle_alpha   90.00
_cell.angle_beta   90.00
_cell.angle_gamma   90.00
#
_symmetry.space_group_name_H-M   'P 1'
#
loop_
_entity.id
_entity.type
_entity.pdbx_description
1 polymer ?
#
loop_
_entity_poly.entity_id
_entity_poly.type
_entity_poly.pdbx_seq_one_letter_code
_entity_poly.pdbx_strand_id
1 'polypeptide(L)'
;MLSSAERLYEVYQKRWRIEEYHKSIKQNASLTKSPTRTVKTQCNHIYASIIVYCKLEMLKIKTHLNHFAIKYKLIVRANQIAWQELKKMAA
;
A
#
# COMPACT_ATOMS: atom_id res chain seq x y z
N MET A 1 -15.08 34.95 4.74
CA MET A 1 -15.48 33.79 5.58
C MET A 1 -16.16 32.80 4.65
N LEU A 2 -15.67 31.56 4.52
CA LEU A 2 -16.39 30.54 3.77
C LEU A 2 -17.77 30.35 4.40
N SER A 3 -18.80 30.30 3.56
CA SER A 3 -20.15 29.97 3.99
C SER A 3 -20.20 28.58 4.61
N SER A 4 -21.18 28.33 5.48
CA SER A 4 -21.39 27.02 6.09
C SER A 4 -21.52 25.88 5.06
N ALA A 5 -22.06 26.20 3.87
CA ALA A 5 -22.21 25.26 2.76
C ALA A 5 -20.86 24.88 2.11
N GLU A 6 -19.98 25.86 1.88
CA GLU A 6 -18.64 25.60 1.32
C GLU A 6 -17.79 24.75 2.27
N ARG A 7 -17.87 25.03 3.58
CA ARG A 7 -17.19 24.21 4.59
C ARG A 7 -17.70 22.76 4.62
N LEU A 8 -19.01 22.56 4.45
CA LEU A 8 -19.59 21.22 4.34
C LEU A 8 -19.07 20.48 3.11
N TYR A 9 -18.99 21.17 1.97
CA TYR A 9 -18.47 20.61 0.73
C TYR A 9 -17.00 20.19 0.86
N GLU A 10 -16.14 21.05 1.44
CA GLU A 10 -14.72 20.74 1.67
C GLU A 10 -14.52 19.50 2.56
N VAL A 11 -15.34 19.35 3.61
CA VAL A 11 -15.31 18.16 4.47
C VAL A 11 -15.76 16.92 3.70
N TYR A 12 -16.81 17.04 2.89
CA TYR A 12 -17.33 15.92 2.10
C TYR A 12 -16.29 15.36 1.11
N GLN A 13 -15.48 16.23 0.49
CA GLN A 13 -14.40 15.81 -0.42
C GLN A 13 -13.37 14.90 0.28
N LYS A 14 -13.16 15.03 1.60
CA LYS A 14 -12.23 14.18 2.36
C LYS A 14 -12.71 12.73 2.48
N ARG A 15 -14.00 12.46 2.26
CA ARG A 15 -14.59 11.12 2.37
C ARG A 15 -13.92 10.13 1.42
N TRP A 16 -13.52 10.56 0.22
CA TRP A 16 -12.90 9.67 -0.78
C TRP A 16 -11.59 9.02 -0.32
N ARG A 17 -10.89 9.64 0.64
CA ARG A 17 -9.63 9.12 1.18
C ARG A 17 -9.77 7.72 1.78
N ILE A 18 -10.95 7.34 2.27
CA ILE A 18 -11.19 5.98 2.79
C ILE A 18 -11.13 4.93 1.67
N GLU A 19 -11.57 5.27 0.46
CA GLU A 19 -11.52 4.37 -0.69
C GLU A 19 -10.09 4.20 -1.20
N GLU A 20 -9.28 5.26 -1.13
CA GLU A 20 -7.85 5.19 -1.42
C GLU A 20 -7.13 4.27 -0.41
N TYR A 21 -7.46 4.39 0.88
CA TYR A 21 -6.98 3.48 1.92
C TYR A 21 -7.37 2.03 1.63
N HIS A 22 -8.66 1.75 1.39
CA HIS A 22 -9.16 0.40 1.07
C HIS A 22 -8.50 -0.18 -0.18
N LYS A 23 -8.35 0.62 -1.24
CA LYS A 23 -7.66 0.21 -2.45
C LYS A 23 -6.22 -0.18 -2.15
N SER A 24 -5.51 0.66 -1.40
CA SER A 24 -4.10 0.42 -1.11
C SER A 24 -3.88 -0.78 -0.19
N ILE A 25 -4.64 -0.93 0.88
CA ILE A 25 -4.41 -2.03 1.82
C ILE A 25 -4.71 -3.40 1.16
N LYS A 26 -5.70 -3.45 0.26
CA LYS A 26 -6.01 -4.66 -0.53
C LYS A 26 -4.92 -4.96 -1.57
N GLN A 27 -4.53 -3.97 -2.37
CA GLN A 27 -3.64 -4.18 -3.53
C GLN A 27 -2.14 -4.15 -3.20
N ASN A 28 -1.73 -3.31 -2.24
CA ASN A 28 -0.33 -3.05 -1.91
C ASN A 28 0.11 -3.64 -0.57
N ALA A 29 -0.82 -3.96 0.34
CA ALA A 29 -0.53 -4.61 1.63
C ALA A 29 -1.08 -6.05 1.75
N SER A 30 -1.65 -6.61 0.67
CA SER A 30 -2.09 -8.02 0.61
C SER A 30 -3.14 -8.42 1.66
N LEU A 31 -3.95 -7.48 2.14
CA LEU A 31 -4.98 -7.75 3.17
C LEU A 31 -5.86 -8.96 2.85
N THR A 32 -6.27 -9.11 1.59
CA THR A 32 -7.21 -10.15 1.14
C THR A 32 -6.53 -11.44 0.67
N LYS A 33 -5.20 -11.55 0.82
CA LYS A 33 -4.41 -12.68 0.30
C LYS A 33 -3.85 -13.58 1.40
N SER A 34 -4.35 -13.46 2.63
CA SER A 34 -3.91 -14.29 3.75
C SER A 34 -4.50 -15.71 3.66
N PRO A 35 -3.68 -16.76 3.78
CA PRO A 35 -4.18 -18.14 3.87
C PRO A 35 -4.56 -18.54 5.32
N THR A 36 -4.65 -17.59 6.25
CA THR A 36 -4.83 -17.83 7.69
C THR A 36 -6.25 -18.32 8.03
N ARG A 37 -6.35 -19.27 8.98
CA ARG A 37 -7.61 -19.96 9.30
C ARG A 37 -8.19 -19.69 10.68
N THR A 38 -7.39 -19.16 11.61
CA THR A 38 -7.85 -18.87 12.98
C THR A 38 -8.05 -17.37 13.16
N VAL A 39 -8.98 -16.98 14.02
CA VAL A 39 -9.26 -15.56 14.33
C VAL A 39 -7.97 -14.82 14.70
N LYS A 40 -7.14 -15.40 15.59
CA LYS A 40 -5.86 -14.81 16.00
C LYS A 40 -4.93 -14.55 14.81
N THR A 41 -4.77 -15.52 13.92
CA THR A 41 -3.87 -15.38 12.76
C THR A 41 -4.41 -14.41 11.72
N GLN A 42 -5.73 -14.36 11.53
CA GLN A 42 -6.40 -13.38 10.67
C GLN A 42 -6.25 -11.96 11.23
N CYS A 43 -6.50 -11.74 12.52
CA CYS A 43 -6.30 -10.45 13.18
C CYS A 43 -4.85 -9.97 13.06
N ASN A 44 -3.88 -10.86 13.26
CA ASN A 44 -2.46 -10.52 13.09
C ASN A 44 -2.14 -10.09 11.65
N HIS A 45 -2.70 -10.76 10.64
CA HIS A 45 -2.51 -10.39 9.23
C HIS A 45 -3.13 -9.03 8.91
N ILE A 46 -4.33 -8.75 9.43
CA ILE A 46 -4.99 -7.45 9.29
C ILE A 46 -4.12 -6.36 9.91
N TYR A 47 -3.65 -6.58 11.15
CA TYR A 47 -2.76 -5.65 11.84
C TYR A 47 -1.49 -5.37 11.03
N ALA A 48 -0.79 -6.42 10.57
CA ALA A 48 0.41 -6.28 9.76
C ALA A 48 0.13 -5.51 8.45
N SER A 49 -1.01 -5.75 7.80
CA SER A 49 -1.41 -5.05 6.58
C SER A 49 -1.60 -3.54 6.82
N ILE A 50 -2.13 -3.15 7.98
CA ILE A 50 -2.27 -1.74 8.38
C ILE A 50 -0.89 -1.11 8.61
N ILE A 51 0.03 -1.82 9.29
CA ILE A 51 1.41 -1.34 9.47
C ILE A 51 2.12 -1.12 8.13
N VAL A 52 1.93 -2.05 7.18
CA VAL A 52 2.47 -1.89 5.82
C VAL A 52 1.89 -0.66 5.13
N TYR A 53 0.59 -0.40 5.25
CA TYR A 53 -0.03 0.82 4.72
C TYR A 53 0.62 2.09 5.30
N CYS A 54 0.82 2.16 6.62
CA CYS A 54 1.48 3.32 7.25
C CYS A 54 2.89 3.54 6.69
N LYS A 55 3.67 2.46 6.52
CA LYS A 55 5.01 2.54 5.94
C LYS A 55 4.99 3.00 4.48
N LEU A 56 3.99 2.57 3.70
CA LEU A 56 3.81 3.03 2.33
C LEU A 56 3.47 4.53 2.26
N GLU A 57 2.63 5.05 3.16
CA GLU A 57 2.33 6.49 3.22
C GLU A 57 3.59 7.31 3.61
N MET A 58 4.40 6.81 4.56
CA MET A 58 5.69 7.45 4.88
C MET A 58 6.62 7.48 3.65
N LEU A 59 6.71 6.38 2.90
CA LEU A 59 7.51 6.31 1.68
C LEU A 59 6.95 7.21 0.58
N LYS A 60 5.64 7.33 0.44
CA LYS A 60 4.98 8.22 -0.51
C LYS A 60 5.36 9.67 -0.26
N ILE A 61 5.37 10.10 1.00
CA ILE A 61 5.82 11.46 1.37
C ILE A 61 7.30 11.63 1.01
N LYS A 62 8.15 10.67 1.38
CA LYS A 62 9.61 10.77 1.17
C LYS A 62 10.02 10.73 -0.31
N THR A 63 9.30 9.98 -1.13
CA THR A 63 9.69 9.68 -2.52
C THR A 63 8.83 10.41 -3.55
N HIS A 64 7.74 11.04 -3.13
CA HIS A 64 6.71 11.62 -4.00
C HIS A 64 6.10 10.60 -4.98
N LEU A 65 6.20 9.30 -4.68
CA LEU A 65 5.63 8.20 -5.47
C LEU A 65 4.37 7.65 -4.80
N ASN A 66 3.36 7.31 -5.59
CA ASN A 66 2.22 6.57 -5.06
C ASN A 66 2.61 5.12 -4.71
N HIS A 67 1.75 4.42 -3.95
CA HIS A 67 2.04 3.08 -3.44
C HIS A 67 2.27 2.03 -4.54
N PHE A 68 1.59 2.15 -5.68
CA PHE A 68 1.78 1.24 -6.81
C PHE A 68 3.16 1.43 -7.44
N ALA A 69 3.57 2.67 -7.65
CA ALA A 69 4.88 3.01 -8.19
C ALA A 69 6.01 2.53 -7.26
N ILE A 70 5.87 2.73 -5.94
CA ILE A 70 6.81 2.21 -4.93
C ILE A 70 6.94 0.68 -5.05
N LYS A 71 5.80 -0.02 -5.04
CA LYS A 71 5.75 -1.49 -5.15
C LYS A 71 6.40 -1.97 -6.44
N TYR A 72 6.07 -1.36 -7.58
CA TYR A 72 6.61 -1.74 -8.88
C TYR A 72 8.13 -1.51 -8.96
N LYS A 73 8.62 -0.38 -8.45
CA LYS A 73 10.06 -0.08 -8.41
C LYS A 73 10.85 -1.14 -7.64
N LEU A 74 10.32 -1.60 -6.51
CA LEU A 74 10.94 -2.68 -5.72
C LEU A 74 10.94 -4.01 -6.49
N ILE A 75 9.83 -4.38 -7.13
CA ILE A 75 9.71 -5.61 -7.92
C ILE A 75 10.69 -5.61 -9.10
N VAL A 76 10.76 -4.52 -9.85
CA VAL A 76 11.69 -4.41 -10.99
C VAL A 76 13.13 -4.58 -10.51
N ARG A 77 13.50 -3.93 -9.40
CA ARG A 77 14.86 -4.05 -8.86
C ARG A 77 15.16 -5.49 -8.39
N ALA A 78 14.22 -6.13 -7.71
CA ALA A 78 14.36 -7.53 -7.29
C ALA A 78 14.53 -8.47 -8.49
N ASN A 79 13.73 -8.30 -9.55
CA ASN A 79 13.81 -9.11 -10.76
C ASN A 79 15.14 -8.93 -11.50
N GLN A 80 15.66 -7.69 -11.58
CA GLN A 80 16.97 -7.43 -12.18
C GLN A 80 18.09 -8.17 -11.45
N ILE A 81 18.07 -8.15 -10.10
CA ILE A 81 19.06 -8.86 -9.28
C ILE A 81 18.91 -10.37 -9.47
N ALA A 82 17.69 -10.90 -9.39
CA ALA A 82 17.43 -12.33 -9.60
C ALA A 82 17.90 -12.82 -10.98
N TRP A 83 17.69 -12.00 -12.03
CA TRP A 83 18.16 -12.31 -13.38
C TRP A 83 19.69 -12.34 -13.50
N GLN A 84 20.38 -11.44 -12.81
CA GLN A 84 21.85 -11.43 -12.76
C GLN A 84 22.39 -12.70 -12.10
N GLU A 85 21.78 -13.13 -10.99
CA GLU A 85 22.17 -14.38 -10.31
C GLU A 85 21.91 -15.61 -11.19
N LEU A 86 20.76 -15.67 -11.86
CA LEU A 86 20.45 -16.76 -12.80
C LEU A 86 21.49 -16.87 -13.92
N LYS A 87 21.91 -15.74 -14.49
CA LYS A 87 22.95 -15.71 -15.52
C LYS A 87 24.29 -16.24 -15.03
N LYS A 88 24.66 -15.97 -13.78
CA LYS A 88 25.90 -16.48 -13.19
C LYS A 88 25.86 -17.99 -12.97
N MET A 89 24.69 -18.53 -12.59
CA MET A 89 24.51 -19.98 -12.42
C MET A 89 24.51 -20.75 -13.73
N ALA A 90 24.08 -20.11 -14.82
CA ALA A 90 24.00 -20.71 -16.14
C ALA A 90 25.29 -20.57 -16.97
N ALA A 91 26.31 -19.90 -16.43
CA ALA A 91 27.65 -19.80 -16.99
C ALA A 91 28.55 -20.90 -16.43
#